data_AF-A0A9D9E8K8-F1
#
_entry.id   AF-A0A9D9E8K8-F1
#
_cell.length_a   1.000
_cell.length_b   1.000
_cell.length_c   1.000
_cell.angle_alpha   90.00
_cell.angle_beta   90.00
_cell.angle_gamma   90.00
#
_symmetry.space_group_name_H-M   'P 1'
#
loop_
_entity.id
_entity.type
_entity.pdbx_description
1 polymer ?
#
loop_
_entity_poly.entity_id
_entity_poly.type
_entity_poly.pdbx_seq_one_letter_code
_entity_poly.pdbx_strand_id
1 'polypeptide(L)'
;MMRRVLAAILMLCALASCSRQPVEEHAFLMDTWCSITFYDRGDEELSDEAFAILEEIDARLDRFDTGSEVARINAQAGLSPVSVSEPTYKLIKRAKELSVMTGGAFNPLMGAVSDLWGFGSASPSVPDDDEIARLLEAVDIDNLVLDDGAMTVYLADDRISLDLGGIAKGHAADEVAAFLKASGVERAVVNLGGNVWCIGQREEDRPWTVGLQDPSSQDGAYFTTVSVSDSSVVTSGSYQRFFIEDGVAYHHILDPATGRPADSDILSVSLIMDDSTMADALTTALFVMGSTDAATFCRQWGLSAVILTGNGEEIRIGL
;
A
#
# COMPACT_ATOMS: atom_id res chain seq x y z
N MET A 1 -14.64 64.61 51.14
CA MET A 1 -14.75 65.51 49.96
C MET A 1 -13.61 65.18 49.02
N MET A 2 -13.89 64.55 47.86
CA MET A 2 -12.97 64.31 46.71
C MET A 2 -11.73 63.41 46.98
N ARG A 3 -11.36 62.38 46.19
CA ARG A 3 -11.22 62.29 44.73
C ARG A 3 -11.26 60.83 44.23
N ARG A 4 -11.70 60.70 42.98
CA ARG A 4 -11.71 59.52 42.08
C ARG A 4 -10.30 59.15 41.60
N VAL A 5 -10.01 57.86 41.42
CA VAL A 5 -9.10 57.26 40.40
C VAL A 5 -9.63 55.84 40.12
N LEU A 6 -10.44 55.60 39.08
CA LEU A 6 -10.07 55.01 37.77
C LEU A 6 -9.17 53.75 37.89
N ALA A 7 -9.72 52.54 37.78
CA ALA A 7 -9.93 51.80 36.53
C ALA A 7 -8.64 51.25 35.90
N ALA A 8 -8.40 49.94 36.08
CA ALA A 8 -7.70 49.07 35.13
C ALA A 8 -7.96 47.61 35.52
N ILE A 9 -9.16 47.10 35.20
CA ILE A 9 -9.39 45.65 35.12
C ILE A 9 -8.71 45.22 33.82
N LEU A 10 -7.47 44.73 33.93
CA LEU A 10 -6.77 44.04 32.85
C LEU A 10 -7.48 42.68 32.68
N MET A 11 -8.54 42.67 31.87
CA MET A 11 -9.13 41.45 31.36
C MET A 11 -8.14 40.90 30.31
N LEU A 12 -7.14 40.17 30.78
CA LEU A 12 -6.26 39.38 29.93
C LEU A 12 -7.15 38.28 29.34
N CYS A 13 -7.68 38.51 28.13
CA CYS A 13 -8.18 37.43 27.29
C CYS A 13 -7.02 36.47 27.06
N ALA A 14 -6.94 35.42 27.86
CA ALA A 14 -6.19 34.23 27.53
C ALA A 14 -6.85 33.62 26.29
N LEU A 15 -6.42 34.08 25.11
CA LEU A 15 -6.52 33.29 23.89
C LEU A 15 -5.57 32.11 24.09
N ALA A 16 -6.03 31.14 24.88
CA ALA A 16 -5.51 29.79 24.80
C ALA A 16 -5.89 29.32 23.40
N SER A 17 -4.97 29.49 22.45
CA SER A 17 -4.96 28.71 21.22
C SER A 17 -4.87 27.25 21.66
N CYS A 18 -6.02 26.63 21.92
CA CYS A 18 -6.13 25.20 22.07
C CYS A 18 -5.87 24.62 20.68
N SER A 19 -4.61 24.46 20.30
CA SER A 19 -4.28 23.45 19.30
C SER A 19 -4.61 22.12 19.97
N ARG A 20 -5.80 21.59 19.66
CA ARG A 20 -6.19 20.24 20.07
C ARG A 20 -5.06 19.32 19.62
N GLN A 21 -4.46 18.57 20.54
CA GLN A 21 -3.42 17.63 20.17
C GLN A 21 -4.03 16.59 19.23
N PRO A 22 -3.29 16.15 18.20
CA PRO A 22 -3.76 15.08 17.34
C PRO A 22 -4.08 13.83 18.17
N VAL A 23 -5.14 13.13 17.81
CA VAL A 23 -5.47 11.83 18.38
C VAL A 23 -4.88 10.80 17.43
N GLU A 24 -4.05 9.90 17.93
CA GLU A 24 -3.40 8.86 17.15
C GLU A 24 -3.69 7.50 17.77
N GLU A 25 -4.18 6.58 16.96
CA GLU A 25 -4.48 5.21 17.36
C GLU A 25 -3.72 4.24 16.45
N HIS A 26 -3.38 3.07 17.00
CA HIS A 26 -2.52 2.08 16.35
C HIS A 26 -3.06 0.66 16.52
N ALA A 27 -2.91 -0.16 15.48
CA ALA A 27 -3.16 -1.60 15.54
C ALA A 27 -2.13 -2.36 14.70
N PHE A 28 -1.93 -3.64 15.00
CA PHE A 28 -1.15 -4.53 14.15
C PHE A 28 -2.11 -5.38 13.31
N LEU A 29 -2.21 -5.08 12.02
CA LEU A 29 -3.15 -5.67 11.05
C LEU A 29 -2.44 -5.77 9.69
N MET A 30 -2.87 -6.68 8.81
CA MET A 30 -2.29 -6.81 7.46
C MET A 30 -0.76 -6.98 7.47
N ASP A 31 -0.24 -7.74 8.46
CA ASP A 31 1.18 -7.95 8.73
C ASP A 31 2.02 -6.66 8.90
N THR A 32 1.42 -5.59 9.40
CA THR A 32 2.12 -4.32 9.64
C THR A 32 1.49 -3.49 10.76
N TRP A 33 2.25 -2.50 11.24
CA TRP A 33 1.70 -1.47 12.11
C TRP A 33 0.89 -0.48 11.28
N CYS A 34 -0.39 -0.39 11.61
CA CYS A 34 -1.34 0.57 11.04
C CYS A 34 -1.57 1.69 12.05
N SER A 35 -1.64 2.94 11.58
CA SER A 35 -2.05 4.07 12.41
C SER A 35 -3.02 5.00 11.71
N ILE A 36 -3.88 5.62 12.51
CA ILE A 36 -4.80 6.66 12.07
C ILE A 36 -4.60 7.86 13.00
N THR A 37 -4.22 9.00 12.43
CA THR A 37 -4.02 10.25 13.17
C THR A 37 -5.04 11.28 12.75
N PHE A 38 -5.87 11.74 13.68
CA PHE A 38 -6.88 12.77 13.48
C PHE A 38 -6.37 14.14 13.95
N TYR A 39 -6.58 15.17 13.13
CA TYR A 39 -6.14 16.54 13.41
C TYR A 39 -7.29 17.53 13.66
N ASP A 40 -8.53 17.10 13.44
CA ASP A 40 -9.73 17.89 13.67
C ASP A 40 -10.76 17.14 14.56
N ARG A 41 -11.55 16.25 13.99
CA ARG A 41 -12.67 15.54 14.63
C ARG A 41 -12.39 14.04 14.66
N GLY A 42 -11.43 13.65 15.49
CA GLY A 42 -11.21 12.26 15.90
C GLY A 42 -11.75 12.00 17.30
N ASP A 43 -12.36 10.84 17.46
CA ASP A 43 -12.67 10.21 18.74
C ASP A 43 -12.46 8.68 18.63
N GLU A 44 -12.57 8.01 19.77
CA GLU A 44 -12.36 6.56 19.90
C GLU A 44 -13.36 5.78 19.01
N GLU A 45 -14.61 6.24 18.90
CA GLU A 45 -15.65 5.58 18.10
C GLU A 45 -15.33 5.61 16.60
N LEU A 46 -14.92 6.76 16.05
CA LEU A 46 -14.49 6.85 14.65
C LEU A 46 -13.22 6.03 14.36
N SER A 47 -12.32 5.96 15.34
CA SER A 47 -11.13 5.13 15.21
C SER A 47 -11.48 3.64 15.18
N ASP A 48 -12.32 3.18 16.11
CA ASP A 48 -12.78 1.79 16.19
C ASP A 48 -13.50 1.37 14.89
N GLU A 49 -14.38 2.23 14.36
CA GLU A 49 -15.06 1.96 13.08
C GLU A 49 -14.06 1.88 11.90
N ALA A 50 -13.05 2.75 11.88
CA ALA A 50 -12.03 2.72 10.84
C ALA A 50 -11.14 1.46 10.92
N PHE A 51 -10.75 1.03 12.13
CA PHE A 51 -10.00 -0.21 12.32
C PHE A 51 -10.85 -1.45 12.02
N ALA A 52 -12.16 -1.44 12.31
CA ALA A 52 -13.06 -2.51 11.93
C ALA A 52 -13.13 -2.72 10.40
N ILE A 53 -13.03 -1.64 9.60
CA ILE A 53 -12.92 -1.74 8.14
C ILE A 53 -11.63 -2.47 7.75
N LEU A 54 -10.50 -2.13 8.38
CA LEU A 54 -9.21 -2.79 8.13
C LEU A 54 -9.28 -4.28 8.48
N GLU A 55 -9.85 -4.63 9.64
CA GLU A 55 -10.05 -6.01 10.08
C GLU A 55 -10.94 -6.81 9.11
N GLU A 56 -12.03 -6.22 8.61
CA GLU A 56 -12.91 -6.88 7.64
C GLU A 56 -12.20 -7.12 6.29
N ILE A 57 -11.37 -6.18 5.85
CA ILE A 57 -10.58 -6.33 4.63
C ILE A 57 -9.52 -7.43 4.83
N ASP A 58 -8.77 -7.39 5.94
CA ASP A 58 -7.75 -8.38 6.25
C ASP A 58 -8.32 -9.81 6.29
N ALA A 59 -9.43 -10.01 7.01
CA ALA A 59 -10.11 -11.30 7.12
C ALA A 59 -10.64 -11.85 5.78
N ARG A 60 -10.97 -10.98 4.81
CA ARG A 60 -11.43 -11.41 3.48
C ARG A 60 -10.28 -11.72 2.53
N LEU A 61 -9.17 -11.02 2.66
CA LEU A 61 -8.08 -11.02 1.67
C LEU A 61 -6.87 -11.86 2.10
N ASP A 62 -6.73 -12.20 3.38
CA ASP A 62 -5.62 -13.02 3.88
C ASP A 62 -5.65 -14.41 3.24
N ARG A 63 -4.68 -14.69 2.37
CA ARG A 63 -4.59 -15.98 1.66
C ARG A 63 -4.19 -17.15 2.57
N PHE A 64 -3.74 -16.90 3.79
CA PHE A 64 -3.38 -17.91 4.78
C PHE A 64 -4.54 -18.25 5.72
N ASP A 65 -5.53 -17.37 5.87
CA ASP A 65 -6.78 -17.69 6.57
C ASP A 65 -7.71 -18.51 5.67
N THR A 66 -7.86 -19.80 5.99
CA THR A 66 -8.77 -20.72 5.28
C THR A 66 -10.24 -20.27 5.22
N GLY A 67 -10.65 -19.36 6.09
CA GLY A 67 -11.98 -18.74 6.07
C GLY A 67 -12.14 -17.62 5.04
N SER A 68 -11.04 -17.05 4.55
CA SER A 68 -11.04 -15.89 3.66
C SER A 68 -11.52 -16.22 2.25
N GLU A 69 -11.94 -15.20 1.50
CA GLU A 69 -12.38 -15.37 0.12
C GLU A 69 -11.21 -15.72 -0.80
N VAL A 70 -10.03 -15.13 -0.58
CA VAL A 70 -8.82 -15.41 -1.35
C VAL A 70 -8.32 -16.83 -1.13
N ALA A 71 -8.27 -17.31 0.12
CA ALA A 71 -7.87 -18.68 0.40
C ALA A 71 -8.84 -19.70 -0.21
N ARG A 72 -10.15 -19.39 -0.19
CA ARG A 72 -11.18 -20.22 -0.86
C ARG A 72 -11.01 -20.26 -2.37
N ILE A 73 -10.67 -19.14 -3.02
CA ILE A 73 -10.33 -19.10 -4.45
C ILE A 73 -9.13 -20.00 -4.72
N ASN A 74 -8.06 -19.84 -3.94
CA ASN A 74 -6.82 -20.62 -4.10
C ASN A 74 -7.05 -22.11 -3.91
N ALA A 75 -7.87 -22.52 -2.94
CA ALA A 75 -8.23 -23.92 -2.71
C ALA A 75 -9.09 -24.54 -3.82
N GLN A 76 -9.65 -23.73 -4.74
CA GLN A 76 -10.46 -24.18 -5.87
C GLN A 76 -9.77 -24.00 -7.22
N ALA A 77 -8.48 -23.64 -7.24
CA ALA A 77 -7.69 -23.50 -8.46
C ALA A 77 -7.74 -24.79 -9.31
N GLY A 78 -8.00 -24.65 -10.60
CA GLY A 78 -8.20 -25.76 -11.55
C GLY A 78 -9.49 -26.56 -11.34
N LEU A 79 -10.25 -26.35 -10.26
CA LEU A 79 -11.41 -27.17 -9.90
C LEU A 79 -12.74 -26.50 -10.26
N SER A 80 -13.04 -25.33 -9.69
CA SER A 80 -14.33 -24.66 -9.90
C SER A 80 -14.30 -23.15 -9.62
N PRO A 81 -15.18 -22.34 -10.24
CA PRO A 81 -15.34 -20.93 -9.90
C PRO A 81 -15.88 -20.73 -8.49
N VAL A 82 -15.39 -19.70 -7.80
CA VAL A 82 -15.79 -19.33 -6.45
C VAL A 82 -16.56 -18.01 -6.49
N SER A 83 -17.77 -17.99 -5.93
CA SER A 83 -18.52 -16.75 -5.70
C SER A 83 -17.94 -16.02 -4.48
N VAL A 84 -17.74 -14.72 -4.64
CA VAL A 84 -17.16 -13.82 -3.64
C VAL A 84 -17.99 -12.56 -3.46
N SER A 85 -17.72 -11.82 -2.40
CA SER A 85 -18.34 -10.52 -2.15
C SER A 85 -18.02 -9.51 -3.26
N GLU A 86 -18.92 -8.54 -3.46
CA GLU A 86 -18.74 -7.47 -4.45
C GLU A 86 -17.42 -6.69 -4.27
N PRO A 87 -17.00 -6.29 -3.05
CA PRO A 87 -15.74 -5.57 -2.89
C PRO A 87 -14.52 -6.42 -3.27
N THR A 88 -14.47 -7.70 -2.88
CA THR A 88 -13.39 -8.62 -3.27
C THR A 88 -13.35 -8.82 -4.77
N TYR A 89 -14.51 -9.03 -5.42
CA TYR A 89 -14.59 -9.16 -6.87
C TYR A 89 -14.04 -7.92 -7.59
N LYS A 90 -14.43 -6.73 -7.14
CA LYS A 90 -13.94 -5.45 -7.70
C LYS A 90 -12.44 -5.30 -7.54
N LEU A 91 -11.88 -5.63 -6.37
CA LEU A 91 -10.44 -5.55 -6.15
C LEU A 91 -9.66 -6.52 -7.06
N ILE A 92 -10.12 -7.76 -7.19
CA ILE A 92 -9.49 -8.77 -8.07
C ILE A 92 -9.57 -8.32 -9.53
N LYS A 93 -10.72 -7.78 -9.95
CA LYS A 93 -10.88 -7.21 -11.29
C LYS A 93 -9.90 -6.06 -11.52
N ARG A 94 -9.75 -5.16 -10.54
CA ARG A 94 -8.80 -4.05 -10.59
C ARG A 94 -7.35 -4.55 -10.67
N ALA A 95 -6.99 -5.57 -9.90
CA ALA A 95 -5.68 -6.20 -9.95
C ALA A 95 -5.40 -6.80 -11.33
N LYS A 96 -6.40 -7.46 -11.95
CA LYS A 96 -6.30 -7.97 -13.33
C LYS A 96 -6.04 -6.85 -14.35
N GLU A 97 -6.79 -5.76 -14.26
CA GLU A 97 -6.62 -4.59 -15.14
C GLU A 97 -5.23 -3.96 -15.01
N LEU A 98 -4.72 -3.84 -13.78
CA LEU A 98 -3.39 -3.28 -13.50
C LEU A 98 -2.27 -4.22 -13.97
N SER A 99 -2.48 -5.53 -13.90
CA SER A 99 -1.55 -6.49 -14.49
C SER A 99 -1.44 -6.34 -16.01
N VAL A 100 -2.57 -6.19 -16.70
CA VAL A 100 -2.59 -5.89 -18.14
C VAL A 100 -1.94 -4.53 -18.44
N MET A 101 -2.27 -3.50 -17.67
CA MET A 101 -1.73 -2.15 -17.85
C MET A 101 -0.21 -2.09 -17.73
N THR A 102 0.37 -2.90 -16.84
CA THR A 102 1.81 -2.95 -16.57
C THR A 102 2.56 -3.98 -17.41
N GLY A 103 1.88 -4.64 -18.36
CA GLY A 103 2.48 -5.70 -19.17
C GLY A 103 2.93 -6.92 -18.35
N GLY A 104 2.29 -7.17 -17.20
CA GLY A 104 2.60 -8.28 -16.31
C GLY A 104 3.66 -7.98 -15.25
N ALA A 105 4.25 -6.78 -15.21
CA ALA A 105 5.23 -6.40 -14.18
C ALA A 105 4.61 -6.39 -12.76
N PHE A 106 3.31 -6.09 -12.65
CA PHE A 106 2.49 -6.49 -11.51
C PHE A 106 1.63 -7.69 -11.93
N ASN A 107 1.60 -8.76 -11.13
CA ASN A 107 0.77 -9.92 -11.41
C ASN A 107 0.21 -10.51 -10.11
N PRO A 108 -1.12 -10.52 -9.90
CA PRO A 108 -1.72 -11.05 -8.69
C PRO A 108 -1.70 -12.59 -8.61
N LEU A 109 -1.22 -13.30 -9.64
CA LEU A 109 -1.12 -14.77 -9.67
C LEU A 109 0.23 -15.32 -9.19
N MET A 110 1.01 -14.47 -8.51
CA MET A 110 2.37 -14.81 -8.04
C MET A 110 2.39 -15.56 -6.70
N GLY A 111 1.24 -15.86 -6.08
CA GLY A 111 1.19 -16.40 -4.73
C GLY A 111 1.99 -17.71 -4.55
N ALA A 112 1.88 -18.63 -5.51
CA ALA A 112 2.57 -19.92 -5.44
C ALA A 112 4.08 -19.76 -5.62
N VAL A 113 4.52 -18.78 -6.41
CA VAL A 113 5.94 -18.44 -6.54
C VAL A 113 6.43 -17.80 -5.24
N SER A 114 5.67 -16.86 -4.66
CA SER A 114 5.97 -16.26 -3.36
C SER A 114 6.09 -17.30 -2.24
N ASP A 115 5.25 -18.34 -2.26
CA ASP A 115 5.30 -19.45 -1.30
C ASP A 115 6.63 -20.21 -1.35
N LEU A 116 7.21 -20.43 -2.54
CA LEU A 116 8.50 -21.11 -2.69
C LEU A 116 9.62 -20.38 -1.94
N TRP A 117 9.62 -19.04 -2.01
CA TRP A 117 10.63 -18.21 -1.35
C TRP A 117 10.44 -18.14 0.16
N GLY A 118 9.21 -18.29 0.65
CA GLY A 118 8.89 -18.30 2.07
C GLY A 118 9.26 -17.00 2.79
N PHE A 119 9.15 -15.84 2.11
CA PHE A 119 9.43 -14.53 2.73
C PHE A 119 8.59 -14.34 4.01
N GLY A 120 9.23 -13.96 5.11
CA GLY A 120 8.57 -13.78 6.40
C GLY A 120 8.29 -15.09 7.17
N SER A 121 8.58 -16.26 6.59
CA SER A 121 8.51 -17.54 7.30
C SER A 121 9.70 -17.76 8.24
N ALA A 122 9.63 -18.83 9.05
CA ALA A 122 10.73 -19.22 9.93
C ALA A 122 11.94 -19.80 9.17
N SER A 123 11.81 -20.13 7.88
CA SER A 123 12.86 -20.78 7.09
C SER A 123 12.76 -20.41 5.62
N PRO A 124 12.95 -19.12 5.26
CA PRO A 124 13.09 -18.73 3.85
C PRO A 124 14.33 -19.38 3.26
N SER A 125 14.28 -19.70 1.97
CA SER A 125 15.40 -20.30 1.23
C SER A 125 15.35 -19.91 -0.24
N VAL A 126 16.49 -19.96 -0.93
CA VAL A 126 16.50 -19.85 -2.39
C VAL A 126 15.85 -21.10 -3.00
N PRO A 127 14.76 -20.98 -3.78
CA PRO A 127 14.09 -22.14 -4.36
C PRO A 127 14.89 -22.77 -5.51
N ASP A 128 14.52 -24.00 -5.87
CA ASP A 128 15.05 -24.67 -7.05
C ASP A 128 14.54 -24.00 -8.35
N ASP A 129 15.43 -23.81 -9.32
CA ASP A 129 15.10 -23.12 -10.57
C ASP A 129 14.07 -23.89 -11.43
N ASP A 130 14.08 -25.23 -11.39
CA ASP A 130 13.09 -26.04 -12.12
C ASP A 130 11.71 -25.96 -11.43
N GLU A 131 11.65 -25.71 -10.11
CA GLU A 131 10.41 -25.43 -9.40
C GLU A 131 9.81 -24.08 -9.76
N ILE A 132 10.64 -23.03 -9.79
CA ILE A 132 10.21 -21.69 -10.23
C ILE A 132 9.71 -21.75 -11.66
N ALA A 133 10.49 -22.31 -12.59
CA ALA A 133 10.14 -22.38 -14.00
C ALA A 133 8.79 -23.07 -14.25
N ARG A 134 8.53 -24.18 -13.54
CA ARG A 134 7.26 -24.93 -13.65
C ARG A 134 6.04 -24.12 -13.21
N LEU A 135 6.17 -23.27 -12.20
CA LEU A 135 5.09 -22.39 -11.77
C LEU A 135 4.90 -21.25 -12.76
N LEU A 136 5.99 -20.65 -13.26
CA LEU A 136 5.93 -19.54 -14.21
C LEU A 136 5.25 -19.90 -15.53
N GLU A 137 5.31 -21.16 -15.96
CA GLU A 137 4.52 -21.66 -17.09
C GLU A 137 3.00 -21.45 -16.93
N ALA A 138 2.51 -21.37 -15.68
CA ALA A 138 1.10 -21.16 -15.36
C ALA A 138 0.77 -19.70 -15.00
N VAL A 139 1.78 -18.88 -14.71
CA VAL A 139 1.62 -17.45 -14.37
C VAL A 139 1.30 -16.66 -15.64
N ASP A 140 0.04 -16.75 -16.05
CA ASP A 140 -0.56 -15.98 -17.13
C ASP A 140 -1.83 -15.33 -16.59
N ILE A 141 -1.97 -14.02 -16.76
CA ILE A 141 -3.13 -13.27 -16.26
C ILE A 141 -4.45 -13.72 -16.90
N ASP A 142 -4.40 -14.37 -18.06
CA ASP A 142 -5.57 -14.97 -18.69
C ASP A 142 -6.10 -16.19 -17.93
N ASN A 143 -5.28 -16.81 -17.07
CA ASN A 143 -5.73 -17.86 -16.15
C ASN A 143 -6.58 -17.33 -14.98
N LEU A 144 -6.65 -16.01 -14.77
CA LEU A 144 -7.60 -15.38 -13.84
C LEU A 144 -8.92 -15.08 -14.56
N VAL A 145 -9.89 -15.98 -14.49
CA VAL A 145 -11.19 -15.84 -15.17
C VAL A 145 -12.22 -15.23 -14.23
N LEU A 146 -12.93 -14.21 -14.72
CA LEU A 146 -13.91 -13.44 -13.96
C LEU A 146 -15.27 -13.46 -14.68
N ASP A 147 -16.35 -13.69 -13.94
CA ASP A 147 -17.73 -13.57 -14.43
C ASP A 147 -18.44 -12.41 -13.72
N ASP A 148 -18.68 -11.32 -14.46
CA ASP A 148 -19.30 -10.10 -13.94
C ASP A 148 -20.76 -10.31 -13.52
N GLY A 149 -21.48 -11.23 -14.17
CA GLY A 149 -22.88 -11.49 -13.90
C GLY A 149 -23.09 -12.35 -12.65
N ALA A 150 -22.22 -13.34 -12.46
CA ALA A 150 -22.27 -14.25 -11.32
C ALA A 150 -21.37 -13.82 -10.14
N MET A 151 -20.50 -12.81 -10.34
CA MET A 151 -19.45 -12.41 -9.39
C MET A 151 -18.61 -13.61 -8.92
N THR A 152 -18.12 -14.39 -9.89
CA THR A 152 -17.26 -15.54 -9.63
C THR A 152 -15.85 -15.33 -10.14
N VAL A 153 -14.90 -15.88 -9.39
CA VAL A 153 -13.47 -15.90 -9.70
C VAL A 153 -13.03 -17.34 -9.90
N TYR A 154 -12.31 -17.61 -10.98
CA TYR A 154 -11.77 -18.94 -11.27
C TYR A 154 -10.31 -18.84 -11.70
N LEU A 155 -9.45 -19.65 -11.07
CA LEU A 155 -8.06 -19.85 -11.49
C LEU A 155 -8.02 -21.08 -12.39
N ALA A 156 -7.71 -20.89 -13.67
CA ALA A 156 -7.82 -21.93 -14.69
C ALA A 156 -6.73 -23.00 -14.62
N ASP A 157 -5.60 -22.70 -13.98
CA ASP A 157 -4.49 -23.62 -13.73
C ASP A 157 -4.38 -23.87 -12.21
N ASP A 158 -4.12 -25.11 -11.80
CA ASP A 158 -4.04 -25.50 -10.38
C ASP A 158 -2.68 -25.19 -9.75
N ARG A 159 -1.68 -24.78 -10.55
CA ARG A 159 -0.34 -24.40 -10.09
C ARG A 159 -0.24 -22.95 -9.62
N ILE A 160 -1.20 -22.10 -9.98
CA ILE A 160 -1.22 -20.68 -9.56
C ILE A 160 -2.03 -20.46 -8.30
N SER A 161 -1.69 -19.41 -7.58
CA SER A 161 -2.51 -18.91 -6.49
C SER A 161 -2.54 -17.38 -6.50
N LEU A 162 -3.69 -16.84 -6.12
CA LEU A 162 -3.95 -15.42 -5.99
C LEU A 162 -3.25 -14.88 -4.73
N ASP A 163 -2.52 -13.79 -4.90
CA ASP A 163 -1.91 -12.99 -3.85
C ASP A 163 -2.19 -11.50 -4.12
N LEU A 164 -2.82 -10.85 -3.14
CA LEU A 164 -3.22 -9.44 -3.22
C LEU A 164 -2.34 -8.54 -2.34
N GLY A 165 -1.21 -9.03 -1.81
CA GLY A 165 -0.34 -8.26 -0.91
C GLY A 165 0.21 -6.96 -1.51
N GLY A 166 0.34 -6.90 -2.85
CA GLY A 166 0.77 -5.71 -3.59
C GLY A 166 -0.36 -4.74 -3.97
N ILE A 167 -1.59 -4.95 -3.51
CA ILE A 167 -2.73 -4.05 -3.81
C ILE A 167 -3.66 -3.84 -2.60
N ALA A 168 -3.67 -4.78 -1.65
CA ALA A 168 -4.60 -4.80 -0.52
C ALA A 168 -4.43 -3.61 0.43
N LYS A 169 -3.20 -3.17 0.71
CA LYS A 169 -2.96 -2.03 1.61
C LYS A 169 -3.41 -0.72 0.97
N GLY A 170 -3.17 -0.57 -0.33
CA GLY A 170 -3.72 0.52 -1.12
C GLY A 170 -5.25 0.58 -1.03
N HIS A 171 -5.92 -0.56 -1.26
CA HIS A 171 -7.37 -0.67 -1.14
C HIS A 171 -7.89 -0.34 0.27
N ALA A 172 -7.28 -0.89 1.29
CA ALA A 172 -7.65 -0.63 2.68
C ALA A 172 -7.49 0.86 3.04
N ALA A 173 -6.43 1.52 2.56
CA ALA A 173 -6.23 2.95 2.76
C ALA A 173 -7.33 3.78 2.07
N ASP A 174 -7.74 3.42 0.85
CA ASP A 174 -8.82 4.09 0.12
C ASP A 174 -10.17 3.94 0.83
N GLU A 175 -10.50 2.73 1.32
CA GLU A 175 -11.77 2.45 2.01
C GLU A 175 -11.85 3.23 3.34
N VAL A 176 -10.79 3.18 4.16
CA VAL A 176 -10.74 3.97 5.40
C VAL A 176 -10.80 5.45 5.11
N ALA A 177 -10.07 5.93 4.09
CA ALA A 177 -10.11 7.34 3.71
C ALA A 177 -11.50 7.81 3.30
N ALA A 178 -12.19 7.01 2.48
CA ALA A 178 -13.54 7.29 2.03
C ALA A 178 -14.52 7.32 3.21
N PHE A 179 -14.41 6.35 4.13
CA PHE A 179 -15.19 6.32 5.37
C PHE A 179 -14.97 7.57 6.22
N LEU A 180 -13.71 7.93 6.52
CA LEU A 180 -13.39 9.10 7.34
C LEU A 180 -13.92 10.40 6.72
N LYS A 181 -13.75 10.57 5.41
CA LYS A 181 -14.30 11.71 4.66
C LYS A 181 -15.83 11.75 4.75
N ALA A 182 -16.51 10.60 4.59
CA ALA A 182 -17.96 10.49 4.70
C ALA A 182 -18.47 10.83 6.13
N SER A 183 -17.67 10.51 7.15
CA SER A 183 -17.91 10.85 8.55
C SER A 183 -17.59 12.32 8.90
N GLY A 184 -17.15 13.13 7.93
CA GLY A 184 -16.92 14.57 8.09
C GLY A 184 -15.58 14.94 8.72
N VAL A 185 -14.61 14.01 8.68
CA VAL A 185 -13.19 14.26 9.00
C VAL A 185 -12.58 15.02 7.82
N GLU A 186 -12.05 16.21 8.09
CA GLU A 186 -11.42 17.06 7.07
C GLU A 186 -9.90 16.89 7.06
N ARG A 187 -9.29 16.44 8.17
CA ARG A 187 -7.83 16.40 8.35
C ARG A 187 -7.40 15.18 9.15
N ALA A 188 -6.88 14.18 8.43
CA ALA A 188 -6.33 12.98 9.05
C ALA A 188 -5.22 12.36 8.19
N VAL A 189 -4.42 11.52 8.81
CA VAL A 189 -3.42 10.69 8.14
C VAL A 189 -3.71 9.24 8.47
N VAL A 190 -3.87 8.40 7.45
CA VAL A 190 -3.95 6.94 7.56
C VAL A 190 -2.61 6.39 7.09
N ASN A 191 -1.96 5.55 7.87
CA ASN A 191 -0.68 4.94 7.52
C ASN A 191 -0.75 3.43 7.73
N LEU A 192 -0.76 2.67 6.63
CA LEU A 192 -0.81 1.22 6.63
C LEU A 192 0.57 0.68 6.22
N GLY A 193 1.51 0.64 7.16
CA GLY A 193 2.85 0.12 6.89
C GLY A 193 3.66 0.89 5.84
N GLY A 194 3.45 2.20 5.72
CA GLY A 194 4.11 3.05 4.72
C GLY A 194 3.23 3.41 3.52
N ASN A 195 2.04 2.79 3.37
CA ASN A 195 1.00 3.31 2.47
C ASN A 195 0.27 4.44 3.21
N VAL A 196 0.63 5.68 2.89
CA VAL A 196 0.16 6.86 3.62
C VAL A 196 -0.92 7.57 2.83
N TRP A 197 -2.11 7.70 3.40
CA TRP A 197 -3.18 8.55 2.86
C TRP A 197 -3.34 9.82 3.69
N CYS A 198 -3.22 10.98 3.05
CA CYS A 198 -3.36 12.29 3.68
C CYS A 198 -4.68 12.95 3.29
N ILE A 199 -5.62 13.02 4.23
CA ILE A 199 -6.92 13.67 4.06
C ILE A 199 -6.79 15.19 4.26
N GLY A 200 -7.29 15.97 3.31
CA GLY A 200 -7.25 17.43 3.35
C GLY A 200 -5.83 18.00 3.40
N GLN A 201 -5.65 19.02 4.23
CA GLN A 201 -4.38 19.72 4.47
C GLN A 201 -4.02 19.71 5.95
N ARG A 202 -2.74 19.91 6.28
CA ARG A 202 -2.27 19.97 7.67
C ARG A 202 -2.91 21.14 8.42
N GLU A 203 -2.85 22.32 7.80
CA GLU A 203 -3.49 23.57 8.24
C GLU A 203 -4.05 24.27 7.00
N GLU A 204 -4.84 25.33 7.18
CA GLU A 204 -5.29 26.17 6.06
C GLU A 204 -4.09 26.67 5.26
N ASP A 205 -4.10 26.45 3.95
CA ASP A 205 -3.00 26.75 3.02
C ASP A 205 -1.65 26.07 3.34
N ARG A 206 -1.65 24.98 4.12
CA ARG A 206 -0.46 24.19 4.45
C ARG A 206 -0.68 22.70 4.12
N PRO A 207 -0.17 22.21 2.98
CA PRO A 207 -0.16 20.80 2.65
C PRO A 207 0.51 19.93 3.71
N TRP A 208 0.21 18.64 3.70
CA TRP A 208 0.97 17.64 4.45
C TRP A 208 2.39 17.54 3.88
N THR A 209 3.37 17.29 4.75
CA THR A 209 4.73 16.95 4.34
C THR A 209 4.98 15.49 4.69
N VAL A 210 5.11 14.64 3.67
CA VAL A 210 5.38 13.21 3.84
C VAL A 210 6.86 12.97 3.56
N GLY A 211 7.54 12.31 4.50
CA GLY A 211 8.93 11.91 4.36
C GLY A 211 9.06 10.61 3.59
N LEU A 212 9.99 10.56 2.63
CA LEU A 212 10.34 9.33 1.92
C LEU A 212 11.64 8.78 2.52
N GLN A 213 11.54 7.58 3.12
CA GLN A 213 12.63 6.99 3.90
C GLN A 213 13.80 6.59 3.00
N ASP A 214 15.02 6.88 3.46
CA ASP A 214 16.25 6.36 2.85
C ASP A 214 16.37 4.86 3.17
N PRO A 215 16.31 3.97 2.16
CA PRO A 215 16.46 2.53 2.35
C PRO A 215 17.78 2.11 3.01
N SER A 216 18.82 2.93 2.90
CA SER A 216 20.15 2.68 3.46
C SER A 216 20.32 3.20 4.89
N SER A 217 19.37 4.00 5.39
CA SER A 217 19.43 4.59 6.73
C SER A 217 19.08 3.56 7.82
N GLN A 218 19.91 3.50 8.86
CA GLN A 218 19.67 2.69 10.05
C GLN A 218 18.81 3.41 11.10
N ASP A 219 18.68 4.73 11.00
CA ASP A 219 17.97 5.61 11.94
C ASP A 219 16.61 6.09 11.42
N GLY A 220 16.16 5.59 10.25
CA GLY A 220 14.88 5.96 9.65
C GLY A 220 14.88 7.36 9.03
N ALA A 221 16.05 7.88 8.67
CA ALA A 221 16.20 9.16 8.02
C ALA A 221 15.47 9.17 6.66
N TYR A 222 14.97 10.35 6.29
CA TYR A 222 14.35 10.57 4.98
C TYR A 222 15.39 11.08 3.99
N PHE A 223 15.44 10.53 2.77
CA PHE A 223 16.27 11.09 1.71
C PHE A 223 15.63 12.35 1.13
N THR A 224 14.30 12.45 1.16
CA THR A 224 13.56 13.59 0.62
C THR A 224 12.15 13.69 1.22
N THR A 225 11.43 14.75 0.89
CA THR A 225 10.01 14.92 1.26
C THR A 225 9.15 15.32 0.06
N VAL A 226 7.85 15.04 0.17
CA VAL A 226 6.82 15.48 -0.77
C VAL A 226 5.72 16.24 -0.05
N SER A 227 5.17 17.27 -0.69
CA SER A 227 4.04 18.05 -0.17
C SER A 227 2.75 17.59 -0.84
N VAL A 228 1.76 17.17 -0.05
CA VAL A 228 0.53 16.54 -0.58
C VAL A 228 -0.73 17.06 0.11
N SER A 229 -1.86 16.98 -0.58
CA SER A 229 -3.18 17.35 -0.05
C SER A 229 -4.22 16.46 -0.71
N ASP A 230 -5.05 15.79 0.10
CA ASP A 230 -6.02 14.80 -0.41
C ASP A 230 -5.36 13.79 -1.37
N SER A 231 -4.28 13.14 -0.93
CA SER A 231 -3.54 12.19 -1.76
C SER A 231 -2.91 11.07 -0.94
N SER A 232 -2.66 9.94 -1.61
CA SER A 232 -1.81 8.86 -1.16
C SER A 232 -0.37 9.14 -1.50
N VAL A 233 0.51 8.63 -0.66
CA VAL A 233 1.93 8.43 -0.92
C VAL A 233 2.23 6.97 -0.58
N VAL A 234 2.39 6.16 -1.63
CA VAL A 234 2.66 4.72 -1.50
C VAL A 234 4.07 4.46 -1.97
N THR A 235 4.80 3.59 -1.27
CA THR A 235 6.22 3.30 -1.57
C THR A 235 6.49 1.81 -1.58
N SER A 236 7.12 1.33 -2.65
CA SER A 236 7.72 -0.01 -2.72
C SER A 236 9.24 0.09 -2.68
N GLY A 237 9.89 -0.85 -2.00
CA GLY A 237 11.35 -0.92 -1.93
C GLY A 237 11.87 -2.26 -1.43
N SER A 238 13.11 -2.57 -1.76
CA SER A 238 13.76 -3.87 -1.47
C SER A 238 14.13 -4.08 0.00
N TYR A 239 14.01 -3.05 0.83
CA TYR A 239 14.52 -3.02 2.21
C TYR A 239 13.51 -3.46 3.27
N GLN A 240 12.22 -3.59 2.92
CA GLN A 240 11.17 -3.87 3.91
C GLN A 240 11.15 -5.34 4.36
N ARG A 241 11.23 -6.28 3.42
CA ARG A 241 11.22 -7.74 3.69
C ARG A 241 12.25 -8.41 2.78
N PHE A 242 13.29 -9.01 3.39
CA PHE A 242 14.34 -9.75 2.72
C PHE A 242 14.95 -10.82 3.65
N PHE A 243 15.69 -11.76 3.07
CA PHE A 243 16.58 -12.66 3.82
C PHE A 243 17.96 -12.71 3.17
N ILE A 244 18.95 -13.22 3.90
CA ILE A 244 20.33 -13.37 3.42
C ILE A 244 20.67 -14.85 3.37
N GLU A 245 21.10 -15.31 2.20
CA GLU A 245 21.62 -16.67 1.99
C GLU A 245 22.93 -16.57 1.19
N ASP A 246 23.99 -17.25 1.66
CA ASP A 246 25.34 -17.22 1.07
C ASP A 246 25.90 -15.80 0.80
N GLY A 247 25.52 -14.83 1.63
CA GLY A 247 25.97 -13.44 1.53
C GLY A 247 25.23 -12.60 0.47
N VAL A 248 24.19 -13.15 -0.15
CA VAL A 248 23.30 -12.46 -1.09
C VAL A 248 21.98 -12.14 -0.39
N ALA A 249 21.49 -10.91 -0.55
CA ALA A 249 20.19 -10.49 -0.03
C ALA A 249 19.09 -10.72 -1.08
N TYR A 250 18.00 -11.36 -0.68
CA TYR A 250 16.84 -11.65 -1.53
C TYR A 250 15.61 -10.94 -0.95
N HIS A 251 15.04 -9.99 -1.69
CA HIS A 251 13.87 -9.22 -1.26
C HIS A 251 12.55 -9.78 -1.79
N HIS A 252 11.45 -9.48 -1.12
CA HIS A 252 10.12 -10.02 -1.41
C HIS A 252 9.46 -9.56 -2.74
N ILE A 253 9.93 -8.48 -3.37
CA ILE A 253 9.39 -8.03 -4.66
C ILE A 253 9.92 -8.94 -5.77
N LEU A 254 9.09 -9.88 -6.22
CA LEU A 254 9.42 -10.82 -7.28
C LEU A 254 9.12 -10.24 -8.66
N ASP A 255 9.99 -10.50 -9.64
CA ASP A 255 9.74 -10.25 -11.05
C ASP A 255 8.93 -11.42 -11.64
N PRO A 256 7.69 -11.21 -12.12
CA PRO A 256 6.87 -12.27 -12.72
C PRO A 256 7.48 -12.93 -13.97
N ALA A 257 8.47 -12.32 -14.63
CA ALA A 257 9.16 -12.93 -15.76
C ALA A 257 10.21 -13.97 -15.35
N THR A 258 10.79 -13.84 -14.15
CA THR A 258 11.88 -14.70 -13.67
C THR A 258 11.53 -15.50 -12.42
N GLY A 259 10.48 -15.11 -11.70
CA GLY A 259 10.09 -15.68 -10.42
C GLY A 259 11.12 -15.46 -9.31
N ARG A 260 12.12 -14.61 -9.55
CA ARG A 260 13.18 -14.23 -8.61
C ARG A 260 12.94 -12.80 -8.11
N PRO A 261 13.54 -12.39 -6.97
CA PRO A 261 13.59 -10.99 -6.59
C PRO A 261 14.05 -10.13 -7.77
N ALA A 262 13.31 -9.07 -8.05
CA ALA A 262 13.57 -8.21 -9.21
C ALA A 262 15.00 -7.64 -9.16
N ASP A 263 15.76 -7.83 -10.23
CA ASP A 263 17.09 -7.22 -10.40
C ASP A 263 16.93 -5.78 -10.89
N SER A 264 16.60 -4.89 -9.94
CA SER A 264 16.27 -3.49 -10.20
C SER A 264 17.37 -2.55 -9.73
N ASP A 265 17.63 -1.49 -10.48
CA ASP A 265 18.50 -0.38 -10.07
C ASP A 265 17.81 0.59 -9.09
N ILE A 266 16.53 0.35 -8.76
CA ILE A 266 15.72 1.14 -7.82
C ILE A 266 15.94 0.63 -6.39
N LEU A 267 16.17 1.56 -5.45
CA LEU A 267 16.09 1.27 -4.01
C LEU A 267 14.67 1.49 -3.47
N SER A 268 14.01 2.56 -3.93
CA SER A 268 12.61 2.84 -3.61
C SER A 268 11.92 3.60 -4.74
N VAL A 269 10.63 3.32 -4.91
CA VAL A 269 9.74 4.06 -5.81
C VAL A 269 8.49 4.45 -5.05
N SER A 270 8.17 5.73 -5.07
CA SER A 270 6.99 6.30 -4.44
C SER A 270 6.07 6.91 -5.49
N LEU A 271 4.78 6.62 -5.42
CA LEU A 271 3.73 7.27 -6.21
C LEU A 271 2.88 8.19 -5.34
N ILE A 272 2.51 9.33 -5.93
CA ILE A 272 1.64 10.33 -5.30
C ILE A 272 0.38 10.45 -6.15
N MET A 273 -0.77 10.03 -5.62
CA MET A 273 -2.05 10.04 -6.36
C MET A 273 -3.26 9.87 -5.45
N ASP A 274 -4.46 10.09 -5.97
CA ASP A 274 -5.72 10.00 -5.23
C ASP A 274 -6.41 8.61 -5.29
N ASP A 275 -5.73 7.61 -5.84
CA ASP A 275 -6.14 6.20 -5.86
C ASP A 275 -4.99 5.35 -5.28
N SER A 276 -5.07 5.06 -3.97
CA SER A 276 -4.03 4.35 -3.23
C SER A 276 -3.95 2.87 -3.67
N THR A 277 -5.08 2.29 -4.07
CA THR A 277 -5.17 0.94 -4.65
C THR A 277 -4.28 0.81 -5.88
N MET A 278 -4.40 1.73 -6.83
CA MET A 278 -3.57 1.77 -8.03
C MET A 278 -2.12 2.10 -7.68
N ALA A 279 -1.87 3.00 -6.74
CA ALA A 279 -0.52 3.34 -6.31
C ALA A 279 0.25 2.11 -5.79
N ASP A 280 -0.36 1.29 -4.93
CA ASP A 280 0.24 0.08 -4.31
C ASP A 280 0.67 -0.96 -5.36
N ALA A 281 -0.21 -1.23 -6.32
CA ALA A 281 0.09 -2.15 -7.42
C ALA A 281 1.15 -1.58 -8.36
N LEU A 282 1.06 -0.29 -8.70
CA LEU A 282 1.98 0.32 -9.64
C LEU A 282 3.37 0.53 -9.05
N THR A 283 3.53 0.88 -7.76
CA THR A 283 4.87 0.97 -7.17
C THR A 283 5.59 -0.39 -7.20
N THR A 284 4.85 -1.48 -7.02
CA THR A 284 5.38 -2.85 -7.21
C THR A 284 5.83 -3.07 -8.66
N ALA A 285 4.98 -2.75 -9.65
CA ALA A 285 5.32 -2.88 -11.06
C ALA A 285 6.52 -2.02 -11.48
N LEU A 286 6.54 -0.75 -11.06
CA LEU A 286 7.60 0.21 -11.37
C LEU A 286 8.94 -0.23 -10.77
N PHE A 287 8.91 -0.82 -9.57
CA PHE A 287 10.12 -1.41 -8.98
C PHE A 287 10.68 -2.51 -9.88
N VAL A 288 9.83 -3.42 -10.37
CA VAL A 288 10.20 -4.51 -11.29
C VAL A 288 10.72 -3.99 -12.63
N MET A 289 10.14 -2.91 -13.17
CA MET A 289 10.54 -2.32 -14.46
C MET A 289 11.95 -1.69 -14.44
N GLY A 290 12.44 -1.27 -13.27
CA GLY A 290 13.67 -0.49 -13.16
C GLY A 290 13.51 0.98 -13.55
N SER A 291 14.47 1.82 -13.19
CA SER A 291 14.33 3.28 -13.14
C SER A 291 13.97 3.93 -14.47
N THR A 292 14.55 3.45 -15.57
CA THR A 292 14.38 4.03 -16.91
C THR A 292 12.97 3.76 -17.47
N ASP A 293 12.54 2.51 -17.40
CA ASP A 293 11.23 2.10 -17.90
C ASP A 293 10.11 2.58 -16.97
N ALA A 294 10.34 2.56 -15.65
CA ALA A 294 9.44 3.16 -14.67
C ALA A 294 9.23 4.66 -14.93
N ALA A 295 10.30 5.43 -15.16
CA ALA A 295 10.19 6.84 -15.45
C ALA A 295 9.46 7.13 -16.79
N THR A 296 9.65 6.25 -17.78
CA THR A 296 8.94 6.33 -19.06
C THR A 296 7.45 6.04 -18.89
N PHE A 297 7.12 4.98 -18.14
CA PHE A 297 5.76 4.59 -17.80
C PHE A 297 5.03 5.73 -17.08
N CYS A 298 5.63 6.29 -16.02
CA CYS A 298 5.04 7.40 -15.28
C CYS A 298 4.74 8.61 -16.17
N ARG A 299 5.65 8.98 -17.09
CA ARG A 299 5.41 10.10 -18.03
C ARG A 299 4.30 9.79 -19.03
N GLN A 300 4.23 8.56 -19.53
CA GLN A 300 3.20 8.14 -20.48
C GLN A 300 1.80 8.16 -19.86
N TRP A 301 1.70 7.78 -18.59
CA TRP A 301 0.44 7.70 -17.85
C TRP A 301 0.13 8.95 -17.01
N GLY A 302 0.99 9.97 -17.04
CA GLY A 302 0.78 11.23 -16.32
C GLY A 302 0.84 11.07 -14.79
N LEU A 303 1.64 10.12 -14.30
CA LEU A 303 1.78 9.82 -12.88
C LEU A 303 2.81 10.71 -12.20
N SER A 304 2.56 11.05 -10.94
CA SER A 304 3.51 11.74 -10.07
C SER A 304 4.32 10.73 -9.25
N ALA A 305 5.65 10.79 -9.35
CA ALA A 305 6.54 9.79 -8.78
C ALA A 305 7.85 10.38 -8.24
N VAL A 306 8.42 9.71 -7.23
CA VAL A 306 9.81 9.86 -6.81
C VAL A 306 10.47 8.49 -6.84
N ILE A 307 11.57 8.36 -7.58
CA ILE A 307 12.36 7.13 -7.65
C ILE A 307 13.75 7.43 -7.09
N LEU A 308 14.20 6.62 -6.13
CA LEU A 308 15.58 6.62 -5.64
C LEU A 308 16.31 5.41 -6.19
N THR A 309 17.42 5.63 -6.88
CA THR A 309 18.22 4.54 -7.46
C THR A 309 19.39 4.13 -6.55
N GLY A 310 19.98 2.96 -6.81
CA GLY A 310 21.13 2.41 -6.07
C GLY A 310 22.38 3.27 -6.10
N ASN A 311 22.49 4.21 -7.05
CA ASN A 311 23.62 5.14 -7.13
C ASN A 311 23.35 6.47 -6.37
N GLY A 312 22.18 6.62 -5.76
CA GLY A 312 21.76 7.83 -5.03
C GLY A 312 21.07 8.89 -5.89
N GLU A 313 20.78 8.62 -7.17
CA GLU A 313 20.01 9.53 -8.02
C GLU A 313 18.53 9.53 -7.63
N GLU A 314 17.99 10.74 -7.43
CA GLU A 314 16.56 11.00 -7.20
C GLU A 314 15.90 11.48 -8.50
N ILE A 315 15.00 10.67 -9.05
CA ILE A 315 14.22 11.00 -10.24
C ILE A 315 12.82 11.43 -9.81
N ARG A 316 12.47 12.70 -10.06
CA ARG A 316 11.12 13.26 -9.81
C ARG A 316 10.33 13.41 -11.09
N ILE A 317 9.06 13.04 -11.05
CA ILE A 317 8.14 13.09 -12.20
C ILE A 317 6.82 13.68 -11.72
N GLY A 318 6.28 14.69 -12.42
CA GLY A 318 4.94 15.21 -12.16
C GLY A 318 4.71 15.88 -10.80
N LEU A 319 5.76 16.37 -10.15
CA LEU A 319 5.73 17.04 -8.84
C LEU A 319 6.06 18.54 -8.95
#